data_AF-A0A7S4IRZ3-F1
#
_entry.id   AF-A0A7S4IRZ3-F1
#
_cell.length_a   1.000
_cell.length_b   1.000
_cell.length_c   1.000
_cell.angle_alpha   90.00
_cell.angle_beta   90.00
_cell.angle_gamma   90.00
#
_symmetry.space_group_name_H-M   'P 1'
#
loop_
_entity.id
_entity.type
_entity.pdbx_description
1 polymer ?
#
loop_
_entity_poly.entity_id
_entity_poly.type
_entity_poly.pdbx_seq_one_letter_code
_entity_poly.pdbx_strand_id
1 'polypeptide(L)'
;MSISSGHLVVVTATQVCIYTTSNWNTPHIIELRGTVSLILQAERHFAMVDTINGFQILNFDGRLLSQPKFGAMRSDALSAFNVAYANDLLAMIDPADQKTIRLMDPLTGKQLGTLQHSIEVEHIALSQVGDLSRRRLVLVDKNRDLYISPVQGAQELYKLHIMVDAMRWNDCNNSLAAVADGLLLVWYYPEVIYMDRDLLSSTISKQPVKRSDEQHVYIALDLHRIVGI
;
A
#
# COMPACT_ATOMS: atom_id res chain seq x y z
N MET A 1 -12.31 9.56 3.72
CA MET A 1 -12.62 8.49 4.70
C MET A 1 -11.87 7.22 4.31
N SER A 2 -11.55 6.36 5.28
CA SER A 2 -10.87 5.07 5.05
C SER A 2 -11.41 4.03 6.03
N ILE A 3 -11.68 2.81 5.57
CA ILE A 3 -12.08 1.68 6.42
C ILE A 3 -11.11 0.52 6.22
N SER A 4 -10.54 0.02 7.31
CA SER A 4 -9.64 -1.13 7.31
C SER A 4 -9.39 -1.57 8.75
N SER A 5 -9.00 -2.83 8.93
CA SER A 5 -8.50 -3.35 10.21
C SER A 5 -9.44 -3.09 11.40
N GLY A 6 -10.75 -3.20 11.16
CA GLY A 6 -11.77 -2.98 12.18
C GLY A 6 -12.02 -1.52 12.55
N HIS A 7 -11.50 -0.54 11.81
CA HIS A 7 -11.65 0.89 12.09
C HIS A 7 -12.10 1.68 10.86
N LEU A 8 -13.04 2.63 11.06
CA LEU A 8 -13.37 3.67 10.08
C LEU A 8 -12.76 5.00 10.53
N VAL A 9 -11.92 5.59 9.70
CA VAL A 9 -11.37 6.94 9.88
C VAL A 9 -12.10 7.90 8.94
N VAL A 10 -12.88 8.82 9.52
CA VAL A 10 -13.62 9.84 8.79
C VAL A 10 -12.96 11.19 9.02
N VAL A 11 -12.65 11.89 7.93
CA VAL A 11 -12.08 13.23 7.97
C VAL A 11 -13.15 14.20 7.51
N THR A 12 -13.36 15.25 8.30
CA THR A 12 -14.17 16.42 7.95
C THR A 12 -13.24 17.62 7.73
N ALA A 13 -13.81 18.81 7.49
CA ALA A 13 -13.02 20.03 7.36
C ALA A 13 -12.24 20.40 8.63
N THR A 14 -12.74 20.00 9.80
CA THR A 14 -12.19 20.43 11.10
C THR A 14 -11.86 19.28 12.03
N GLN A 15 -12.20 18.04 11.72
CA GLN A 15 -12.04 16.91 12.62
C GLN A 15 -11.65 15.62 11.91
N VAL A 16 -10.96 14.75 12.64
CA VAL A 16 -10.85 13.33 12.34
C VAL A 16 -11.64 12.57 13.38
N CYS A 17 -12.61 11.76 12.93
CA CYS A 17 -13.38 10.85 13.77
C CYS A 17 -12.96 9.42 13.49
N ILE A 18 -12.48 8.72 14.52
CA ILE A 18 -12.03 7.33 14.43
C ILE A 18 -13.05 6.45 15.13
N TYR A 19 -13.73 5.60 14.35
CA TYR A 19 -14.73 4.66 14.83
C TYR A 19 -14.15 3.25 14.87
N THR A 20 -14.49 2.51 15.91
CA THR A 20 -14.35 1.05 15.89
C THR A 20 -15.54 0.44 15.18
N THR A 21 -15.33 -0.57 14.35
CA THR A 21 -16.42 -1.27 13.63
C THR A 21 -17.33 -2.07 14.56
N SER A 22 -16.87 -2.36 15.78
CA SER A 22 -17.67 -2.97 16.85
C SER A 22 -18.54 -1.97 17.61
N ASN A 23 -18.21 -0.68 17.59
CA ASN A 23 -18.99 0.38 18.23
C ASN A 23 -18.85 1.73 17.49
N TRP A 24 -19.92 2.09 16.80
CA TRP A 24 -20.00 3.30 15.97
C TRP A 24 -20.46 4.55 16.73
N ASN A 25 -20.87 4.43 18.00
CA ASN A 25 -21.50 5.53 18.74
C ASN A 25 -20.51 6.48 19.43
N THR A 26 -19.29 6.01 19.72
CA THR A 26 -18.30 6.74 20.54
C THR A 26 -16.96 6.84 19.81
N PRO A 27 -16.86 7.67 18.75
CA PRO A 27 -15.59 7.85 18.06
C PRO A 27 -14.57 8.59 18.92
N HIS A 28 -13.28 8.31 18.67
CA HIS A 28 -12.22 9.23 19.06
C HIS A 28 -12.21 10.42 18.10
N ILE A 29 -12.30 11.64 18.62
CA ILE A 29 -12.36 12.87 17.81
C ILE A 29 -11.08 13.66 18.02
N ILE A 30 -10.40 13.98 16.92
CA ILE A 30 -9.21 14.82 16.88
C ILE A 30 -9.55 16.09 16.12
N GLU A 31 -9.26 17.25 16.71
CA GLU A 31 -9.39 18.53 16.02
C GLU A 31 -8.28 18.71 14.98
N LEU A 32 -8.66 19.09 13.77
CA LEU A 32 -7.76 19.42 12.66
C LEU A 32 -7.55 20.92 12.57
N ARG A 33 -6.33 21.30 12.19
CA ARG A 33 -5.95 22.69 11.85
C ARG A 33 -5.54 22.85 10.40
N GLY A 34 -5.63 21.77 9.61
CA GLY A 34 -5.20 21.72 8.22
C GLY A 34 -6.01 20.70 7.43
N THR A 35 -5.94 20.80 6.11
CA THR A 35 -6.63 19.89 5.21
C THR A 35 -5.86 18.57 5.15
N VAL A 36 -6.55 17.46 5.34
CA VAL A 36 -5.97 16.12 5.17
C VAL A 36 -6.02 15.72 3.69
N SER A 37 -4.89 15.31 3.13
CA SER A 37 -4.76 14.88 1.73
C SER A 37 -4.69 13.36 1.56
N LEU A 38 -4.26 12.62 2.58
CA LEU A 38 -4.05 11.17 2.49
C LEU A 38 -4.31 10.49 3.84
N ILE A 39 -4.91 9.30 3.77
CA ILE A 39 -5.08 8.37 4.90
C ILE A 39 -4.69 6.98 4.39
N LEU A 40 -3.78 6.31 5.10
CA LEU A 40 -3.42 4.90 4.85
C LEU A 40 -3.52 4.14 6.16
N GLN A 41 -4.22 3.02 6.19
CA GLN A 41 -4.40 2.24 7.41
C GLN A 41 -3.59 0.94 7.37
N ALA A 42 -2.98 0.61 8.50
CA ALA A 42 -2.46 -0.71 8.81
C ALA A 42 -3.24 -1.28 10.02
N GLU A 43 -2.91 -2.50 10.44
CA GLU A 43 -3.65 -3.20 11.50
C GLU A 43 -3.60 -2.47 12.85
N ARG A 44 -2.45 -1.88 13.20
CA ARG A 44 -2.18 -1.35 14.54
C ARG A 44 -2.24 0.18 14.63
N HIS A 45 -2.08 0.85 13.50
CA HIS A 45 -1.95 2.29 13.40
C HIS A 45 -2.31 2.75 11.97
N PHE A 46 -2.48 4.05 11.79
CA PHE A 46 -2.75 4.63 10.49
C PHE A 46 -1.86 5.84 10.25
N ALA A 47 -1.51 6.04 8.99
CA ALA A 47 -0.85 7.24 8.51
C ALA A 47 -1.87 8.26 8.03
N MET A 48 -1.59 9.53 8.30
CA MET A 48 -2.36 10.68 7.86
C MET A 48 -1.42 11.76 7.36
N VAL A 49 -1.78 12.43 6.28
CA VAL A 49 -1.05 13.61 5.78
C VAL A 49 -1.95 14.81 5.84
N ASP A 50 -1.50 15.87 6.51
CA ASP A 50 -2.19 17.17 6.51
C ASP A 50 -1.25 18.33 6.17
N THR A 51 -1.84 19.47 5.79
CA THR A 51 -1.10 20.66 5.34
C THR A 51 -0.24 21.34 6.42
N ILE A 52 -0.45 21.04 7.70
CA ILE A 52 0.22 21.70 8.83
C ILE A 52 1.34 20.81 9.38
N ASN A 53 1.05 19.56 9.64
CA ASN A 53 1.95 18.62 10.29
C ASN A 53 2.66 17.68 9.30
N GLY A 54 2.23 17.66 8.04
CA GLY A 54 2.76 16.73 7.05
C GLY A 54 2.37 15.29 7.34
N PHE A 55 3.29 14.35 7.08
CA PHE A 55 3.07 12.93 7.28
C PHE A 55 3.18 12.54 8.77
N GLN A 56 2.10 11.96 9.30
CA GLN A 56 1.96 11.58 10.69
C GLN A 56 1.47 10.14 10.80
N ILE A 57 1.84 9.47 11.88
CA ILE A 57 1.30 8.15 12.23
C ILE A 57 0.63 8.23 13.59
N LEU A 58 -0.62 7.77 13.65
CA LEU A 58 -1.45 7.78 14.84
C LEU A 58 -1.95 6.37 15.14
N ASN A 59 -2.18 6.09 16.41
CA ASN A 59 -2.95 4.90 16.79
C ASN A 59 -4.46 5.19 16.63
N PHE A 60 -5.29 4.15 16.77
CA PHE A 60 -6.74 4.28 16.62
C PHE A 60 -7.46 4.97 17.80
N ASP A 61 -6.75 5.32 18.87
CA ASP A 61 -7.25 6.18 19.94
C ASP A 61 -6.99 7.68 19.66
N GLY A 62 -6.36 7.99 18.52
CA GLY A 62 -6.04 9.34 18.07
C GLY A 62 -4.75 9.92 18.66
N ARG A 63 -3.92 9.10 19.30
CA ARG A 63 -2.60 9.51 19.80
C ARG A 63 -1.58 9.50 18.67
N LEU A 64 -0.86 10.61 18.53
CA LEU A 64 0.33 10.70 17.67
C LEU A 64 1.43 9.74 18.17
N LEU A 65 1.88 8.86 17.29
CA LEU A 65 2.98 7.92 17.54
C LEU A 65 4.30 8.45 16.97
N SER A 66 4.28 8.95 15.73
CA SER A 66 5.50 9.41 15.05
C SER A 66 5.20 10.35 13.88
N GLN A 67 6.24 11.03 13.38
CA GLN A 67 6.21 11.89 12.19
C GLN A 67 7.44 11.62 11.31
N PRO A 68 7.48 10.49 10.57
CA PRO A 68 8.59 10.17 9.67
C PRO A 68 8.81 11.29 8.65
N LYS A 69 10.06 11.70 8.47
CA LYS A 69 10.45 12.75 7.51
C LYS A 69 11.87 12.52 6.98
N PHE A 70 12.10 12.94 5.75
CA PHE A 70 13.43 13.02 5.15
C PHE A 70 13.57 14.30 4.32
N GLY A 71 14.79 14.74 4.04
CA GLY A 71 15.08 16.10 3.55
C GLY A 71 14.36 16.50 2.25
N ALA A 72 14.14 15.56 1.33
CA ALA A 72 13.46 15.81 0.06
C ALA A 72 11.93 15.58 0.12
N MET A 73 11.38 15.17 1.27
CA MET A 73 9.97 14.79 1.37
C MET A 73 9.05 15.99 1.13
N ARG A 74 8.12 15.82 0.20
CA ARG A 74 7.08 16.79 -0.15
C ARG A 74 5.73 16.22 0.28
N SER A 75 5.31 16.52 1.51
CA SER A 75 4.05 16.01 2.09
C SER A 75 2.83 16.34 1.21
N ASP A 76 2.85 17.47 0.53
CA ASP A 76 1.83 17.93 -0.43
C ASP A 76 1.72 17.06 -1.68
N ALA A 77 2.78 16.33 -2.04
CA ALA A 77 2.84 15.47 -3.21
C ALA A 77 2.60 13.98 -2.89
N LEU A 78 2.38 13.62 -1.61
CA LEU A 78 2.16 12.24 -1.21
C LEU A 78 0.76 11.77 -1.63
N SER A 79 0.68 10.55 -2.15
CA SER A 79 -0.54 9.90 -2.60
C SER A 79 -0.47 8.40 -2.31
N ALA A 80 -1.60 7.71 -2.50
CA ALA A 80 -1.64 6.25 -2.41
C ALA A 80 -0.79 5.54 -3.49
N PHE A 81 -0.33 6.26 -4.52
CA PHE A 81 0.54 5.68 -5.55
C PHE A 81 2.01 5.68 -5.14
N ASN A 82 2.48 6.76 -4.51
CA ASN A 82 3.90 6.95 -4.20
C ASN A 82 4.27 6.65 -2.74
N VAL A 83 3.28 6.28 -1.91
CA VAL A 83 3.47 5.82 -0.55
C VAL A 83 2.81 4.45 -0.37
N ALA A 84 3.57 3.48 0.13
CA ALA A 84 3.06 2.21 0.57
C ALA A 84 3.31 2.02 2.07
N TYR A 85 2.31 1.49 2.76
CA TYR A 85 2.28 1.47 4.22
C TYR A 85 1.87 0.10 4.77
N ALA A 86 2.56 -0.33 5.82
CA ALA A 86 2.27 -1.51 6.61
C ALA A 86 2.66 -1.26 8.08
N ASN A 87 2.34 -2.20 8.97
CA ASN A 87 2.60 -2.06 10.41
C ASN A 87 4.07 -1.77 10.78
N ASP A 88 5.00 -2.32 10.00
CA ASP A 88 6.44 -2.36 10.28
C ASP A 88 7.29 -1.66 9.20
N LEU A 89 6.67 -1.15 8.13
CA LEU A 89 7.39 -0.55 7.03
C LEU A 89 6.58 0.56 6.36
N LEU A 90 7.28 1.66 6.14
CA LEU A 90 6.87 2.77 5.29
C LEU A 90 7.79 2.79 4.07
N ALA A 91 7.21 2.66 2.88
CA ALA A 91 7.94 2.79 1.62
C ALA A 91 7.46 4.04 0.87
N MET A 92 8.39 4.83 0.35
CA MET A 92 8.10 6.05 -0.39
C MET A 92 8.99 6.16 -1.62
N ILE A 93 8.42 6.50 -2.77
CA ILE A 93 9.21 6.86 -3.96
C ILE A 93 9.93 8.18 -3.66
N ASP A 94 11.24 8.24 -3.91
CA ASP A 94 12.02 9.45 -3.65
C ASP A 94 11.69 10.52 -4.70
N PRO A 95 11.17 11.70 -4.31
CA PRO A 95 10.87 12.76 -5.26
C PRO A 95 12.12 13.35 -5.93
N ALA A 96 13.32 13.20 -5.33
CA ALA A 96 14.57 13.64 -5.94
C ALA A 96 15.12 12.64 -6.96
N ASP A 97 14.76 11.37 -6.84
CA ASP A 97 15.13 10.29 -7.76
C ASP A 97 14.02 9.24 -7.78
N GLN A 98 13.12 9.34 -8.77
CA GLN A 98 11.93 8.48 -8.86
C GLN A 98 12.27 7.01 -9.14
N LYS A 99 13.54 6.65 -9.31
CA LYS A 99 14.02 5.27 -9.41
C LYS A 99 14.34 4.64 -8.06
N THR A 100 14.46 5.47 -7.03
CA THR A 100 14.76 5.07 -5.66
C THR A 100 13.48 5.00 -4.82
N ILE A 101 13.27 3.88 -4.14
CA ILE A 101 12.23 3.73 -3.10
C ILE A 101 12.90 3.72 -1.74
N ARG A 102 12.58 4.67 -0.87
CA ARG A 102 13.07 4.75 0.51
C ARG A 102 12.25 3.84 1.41
N LEU A 103 12.94 3.06 2.24
CA LEU A 103 12.36 2.13 3.21
C LEU A 103 12.62 2.65 4.62
N MET A 104 11.57 2.86 5.40
CA MET A 104 11.66 3.48 6.73
C MET A 104 10.81 2.71 7.75
N ASP A 105 11.28 2.70 8.99
CA ASP A 105 10.46 2.24 10.11
C ASP A 105 9.39 3.30 10.41
N PRO A 106 8.10 2.94 10.41
CA PRO A 106 7.02 3.91 10.56
C PRO A 106 7.04 4.57 11.95
N LEU A 107 7.41 3.87 13.02
CA LEU A 107 7.27 4.38 14.39
C LEU A 107 8.46 5.22 14.84
N THR A 108 9.64 4.98 14.30
CA THR A 108 10.88 5.70 14.63
C THR A 108 11.26 6.72 13.56
N GLY A 109 10.73 6.59 12.34
CA GLY A 109 11.14 7.38 11.18
C GLY A 109 12.56 7.06 10.69
N LYS A 110 13.21 6.04 11.24
CA LYS A 110 14.56 5.63 10.87
C LYS A 110 14.54 5.01 9.47
N GLN A 111 15.45 5.45 8.60
CA GLN A 111 15.67 4.77 7.32
C GLN A 111 16.28 3.38 7.55
N LEU A 112 15.58 2.37 7.03
CA LEU A 112 15.99 0.96 7.07
C LEU A 112 16.81 0.57 5.85
N GLY A 113 16.57 1.24 4.72
CA GLY A 113 17.30 1.00 3.46
C GLY A 113 16.67 1.72 2.29
N THR A 114 17.05 1.31 1.09
CA THR A 114 16.52 1.80 -0.19
C THR A 114 16.42 0.63 -1.16
N LEU A 115 15.35 0.57 -1.95
CA LEU A 115 15.22 -0.30 -3.10
C LEU A 115 15.46 0.51 -4.38
N GLN A 116 16.35 0.03 -5.25
CA GLN A 116 16.70 0.69 -6.51
C GLN A 116 16.05 0.00 -7.70
N HIS A 117 15.45 0.76 -8.60
CA HIS A 117 14.95 0.29 -9.90
C HIS A 117 15.72 0.95 -11.04
N SER A 118 15.68 0.38 -12.24
CA SER A 118 16.35 0.95 -13.42
C SER A 118 15.54 2.05 -14.11
N ILE A 119 14.21 1.99 -13.96
CA ILE A 119 13.22 2.89 -14.56
C ILE A 119 12.52 3.65 -13.43
N GLU A 120 11.99 4.83 -13.75
CA GLU A 120 11.21 5.61 -12.78
C GLU A 120 9.96 4.83 -12.37
N VAL A 121 9.72 4.79 -11.06
CA VAL A 121 8.60 4.09 -10.43
C VAL A 121 7.40 5.02 -10.36
N GLU A 122 6.22 4.53 -10.75
CA GLU A 122 4.97 5.32 -10.70
C GLU A 122 4.07 4.91 -9.53
N HIS A 123 4.07 3.63 -9.17
CA HIS A 123 3.19 3.10 -8.12
C HIS A 123 3.92 2.03 -7.30
N ILE A 124 3.77 2.07 -5.97
CA ILE A 124 4.27 1.05 -5.05
C ILE A 124 3.15 0.54 -4.12
N ALA A 125 3.25 -0.71 -3.69
CA ALA A 125 2.37 -1.27 -2.67
C ALA A 125 3.09 -2.31 -1.79
N LEU A 126 2.70 -2.40 -0.52
CA LEU A 126 3.24 -3.37 0.45
C LEU A 126 2.21 -4.45 0.74
N SER A 127 2.68 -5.70 0.78
CA SER A 127 1.94 -6.81 1.38
C SER A 127 1.57 -6.47 2.82
N GLN A 128 0.41 -6.90 3.31
CA GLN A 128 -0.10 -6.51 4.63
C GLN A 128 0.18 -7.56 5.72
N VAL A 129 0.38 -8.83 5.36
CA VAL A 129 0.59 -9.93 6.32
C VAL A 129 2.06 -10.28 6.50
N GLY A 130 2.44 -10.56 7.75
CA GLY A 130 3.78 -10.96 8.15
C GLY A 130 4.56 -9.81 8.79
N ASP A 131 5.83 -10.09 9.08
CA ASP A 131 6.80 -9.12 9.59
C ASP A 131 7.73 -8.61 8.49
N LEU A 132 8.67 -7.75 8.87
CA LEU A 132 9.62 -7.12 7.97
C LEU A 132 10.48 -8.13 7.19
N SER A 133 10.72 -9.33 7.74
CA SER A 133 11.51 -10.38 7.09
C SER A 133 10.76 -11.05 5.93
N ARG A 134 9.41 -11.07 5.99
CA ARG A 134 8.55 -11.62 4.94
C ARG A 134 7.86 -10.56 4.09
N ARG A 135 7.94 -9.30 4.48
CA ARG A 135 7.33 -8.17 3.76
C ARG A 135 7.82 -8.12 2.32
N ARG A 136 6.86 -8.10 1.40
CA ARG A 136 7.07 -7.88 -0.03
C ARG A 136 6.56 -6.52 -0.45
N LEU A 137 7.33 -5.90 -1.33
CA LEU A 137 6.97 -4.70 -2.05
C LEU A 137 6.70 -5.07 -3.51
N VAL A 138 5.66 -4.50 -4.08
CA VAL A 138 5.45 -4.48 -5.53
C VAL A 138 5.58 -3.06 -6.03
N LEU A 139 6.05 -2.91 -7.26
CA LEU A 139 6.15 -1.63 -7.93
C LEU A 139 5.67 -1.76 -9.38
N VAL A 140 5.09 -0.67 -9.90
CA VAL A 140 4.84 -0.47 -11.33
C VAL A 140 5.69 0.70 -11.77
N ASP A 141 6.48 0.48 -12.81
CA ASP A 141 7.33 1.52 -13.40
C ASP A 141 6.64 2.27 -14.55
N LYS A 142 7.31 3.29 -15.10
CA LYS A 142 6.80 4.07 -16.25
C LYS A 142 6.50 3.27 -17.51
N ASN A 143 7.02 2.05 -17.64
CA ASN A 143 6.68 1.16 -18.75
C ASN A 143 5.41 0.35 -18.49
N ARG A 144 4.76 0.57 -17.34
CA ARG A 144 3.64 -0.24 -16.83
C ARG A 144 4.05 -1.69 -16.57
N ASP A 145 5.31 -1.92 -16.22
CA ASP A 145 5.82 -3.22 -15.84
C ASP A 145 5.67 -3.40 -14.32
N LEU A 146 5.03 -4.49 -13.92
CA LEU A 146 4.86 -4.87 -12.51
C LEU A 146 6.03 -5.73 -12.04
N TYR A 147 6.66 -5.33 -10.95
CA TYR A 147 7.72 -6.08 -10.28
C TYR A 147 7.35 -6.39 -8.84
N ILE A 148 7.98 -7.42 -8.29
CA ILE A 148 7.99 -7.77 -6.86
C ILE A 148 9.43 -7.78 -6.34
N SER A 149 9.62 -7.40 -5.08
CA SER A 149 10.91 -7.45 -4.37
C SER A 149 10.73 -7.75 -2.87
N PRO A 150 11.65 -8.51 -2.23
CA PRO A 150 11.81 -8.49 -0.78
C PRO A 150 12.30 -7.10 -0.33
N VAL A 151 11.90 -6.68 0.87
CA VAL A 151 12.32 -5.35 1.41
C VAL A 151 13.62 -5.41 2.21
N GLN A 152 14.11 -6.62 2.51
CA GLN A 152 15.38 -6.89 3.19
C GLN A 152 16.22 -7.88 2.40
N GLY A 153 17.51 -7.99 2.75
CA GLY A 153 18.43 -8.92 2.09
C GLY A 153 18.85 -8.44 0.71
N ALA A 154 18.92 -9.34 -0.26
CA ALA A 154 19.39 -9.05 -1.62
C ALA A 154 18.43 -8.17 -2.44
N GLN A 155 17.18 -7.99 -1.99
CA GLN A 155 16.17 -7.12 -2.62
C GLN A 155 15.99 -7.36 -4.14
N GLU A 156 16.13 -8.61 -4.58
CA GLU A 156 16.05 -8.97 -5.99
C GLU A 156 14.67 -8.65 -6.58
N LEU A 157 14.67 -7.81 -7.62
CA LEU A 157 13.49 -7.43 -8.38
C LEU A 157 13.16 -8.50 -9.42
N TYR A 158 11.91 -8.95 -9.43
CA TYR A 158 11.41 -9.85 -10.45
C TYR A 158 10.19 -9.26 -11.15
N LYS A 159 10.19 -9.28 -12.48
CA LYS A 159 9.10 -8.79 -13.32
C LYS A 159 7.96 -9.81 -13.40
N LEU A 160 6.81 -9.48 -12.82
CA LEU A 160 5.63 -10.35 -12.81
C LEU A 160 4.75 -10.21 -14.06
N HIS A 161 4.54 -8.99 -14.55
CA HIS A 161 3.65 -8.72 -15.68
C HIS A 161 3.96 -7.39 -16.36
N ILE A 162 3.35 -7.15 -17.52
CA ILE A 162 3.45 -5.92 -18.32
C ILE A 162 2.07 -5.28 -18.53
N MET A 163 2.05 -4.03 -19.01
CA MET A 163 0.80 -3.29 -19.30
C MET A 163 -0.16 -3.28 -18.11
N VAL A 164 0.38 -3.16 -16.91
CA VAL A 164 -0.38 -3.13 -15.66
C VAL A 164 -0.98 -1.74 -15.46
N ASP A 165 -2.30 -1.69 -15.32
CA ASP A 165 -3.04 -0.45 -15.09
C ASP A 165 -3.31 -0.23 -13.59
N ALA A 166 -3.49 -1.30 -12.81
CA ALA A 166 -3.71 -1.23 -11.38
C ALA A 166 -3.22 -2.51 -10.67
N MET A 167 -2.87 -2.38 -9.39
CA MET A 167 -2.45 -3.49 -8.54
C MET A 167 -2.93 -3.31 -7.10
N ARG A 168 -3.16 -4.41 -6.39
CA ARG A 168 -3.53 -4.40 -4.96
C ARG A 168 -3.15 -5.71 -4.27
N TRP A 169 -2.56 -5.61 -3.09
CA TRP A 169 -2.40 -6.75 -2.19
C TRP A 169 -3.74 -7.09 -1.51
N ASN A 170 -3.91 -8.37 -1.16
CA ASN A 170 -4.95 -8.78 -0.22
C ASN A 170 -4.59 -8.29 1.19
N ASP A 171 -5.59 -7.81 1.94
CA ASP A 171 -5.40 -7.25 3.28
C ASP A 171 -5.18 -8.34 4.36
N CYS A 172 -5.63 -9.57 4.09
CA CYS A 172 -5.63 -10.70 5.03
C CYS A 172 -4.68 -11.84 4.65
N ASN A 173 -4.08 -11.82 3.45
CA ASN A 173 -3.06 -12.78 3.04
C ASN A 173 -2.12 -12.19 1.98
N ASN A 174 -1.08 -12.92 1.61
CA ASN A 174 -0.07 -12.45 0.64
C ASN A 174 -0.43 -12.75 -0.82
N SER A 175 -1.72 -12.74 -1.17
CA SER A 175 -2.15 -12.76 -2.58
C SER A 175 -2.05 -11.37 -3.19
N LEU A 176 -1.66 -11.29 -4.46
CA LEU A 176 -1.57 -10.05 -5.22
C LEU A 176 -2.55 -10.09 -6.38
N ALA A 177 -3.29 -9.00 -6.60
CA ALA A 177 -4.12 -8.83 -7.77
C ALA A 177 -3.60 -7.68 -8.64
N ALA A 178 -3.77 -7.80 -9.95
CA ALA A 178 -3.51 -6.72 -10.89
C ALA A 178 -4.53 -6.73 -12.03
N VAL A 179 -4.81 -5.55 -12.58
CA VAL A 179 -5.48 -5.39 -13.87
C VAL A 179 -4.42 -5.08 -14.91
N ALA A 180 -4.34 -5.90 -15.96
CA ALA A 180 -3.36 -5.74 -17.02
C ALA A 180 -3.91 -6.25 -18.35
N ASP A 181 -3.80 -5.45 -19.40
CA ASP A 181 -4.23 -5.80 -20.76
C ASP A 181 -5.67 -6.39 -20.83
N GLY A 182 -6.60 -5.77 -20.09
CA GLY A 182 -8.00 -6.22 -20.03
C GLY A 182 -8.24 -7.51 -19.21
N LEU A 183 -7.23 -8.02 -18.51
CA LEU A 183 -7.32 -9.17 -17.61
C LEU A 183 -7.23 -8.74 -16.15
N LEU A 184 -8.03 -9.39 -15.31
CA LEU A 184 -7.81 -9.49 -13.87
C LEU A 184 -6.89 -10.69 -13.62
N LEU A 185 -5.73 -10.41 -13.05
CA LEU A 185 -4.72 -11.37 -12.64
C LEU A 185 -4.73 -11.49 -11.12
N VAL A 186 -4.69 -12.70 -10.59
CA VAL A 186 -4.58 -12.94 -9.15
C VAL A 186 -3.50 -13.98 -8.90
N TRP A 187 -2.36 -13.57 -8.34
CA TRP A 187 -1.33 -14.46 -7.83
C TRP A 187 -1.66 -14.84 -6.39
N TYR A 188 -1.97 -16.12 -6.15
CA TYR A 188 -2.24 -16.65 -4.80
C TYR A 188 -0.98 -16.77 -3.95
N TYR A 189 0.17 -16.97 -4.59
CA TYR A 189 1.46 -17.07 -3.91
C TYR A 189 2.58 -16.46 -4.77
N PRO A 190 2.65 -15.13 -4.90
CA PRO A 190 3.64 -14.45 -5.76
C PRO A 190 5.08 -14.61 -5.25
N GLU A 191 5.28 -14.88 -3.96
CA GLU A 191 6.60 -15.12 -3.35
C GLU A 191 7.27 -16.39 -3.89
N VAL A 192 6.51 -17.32 -4.49
CA VAL A 192 7.04 -18.56 -5.07
C VAL A 192 8.20 -18.31 -6.03
N ILE A 193 8.23 -17.14 -6.67
CA ILE A 193 9.28 -16.75 -7.60
C ILE A 193 10.70 -16.74 -7.00
N TYR A 194 10.82 -16.58 -5.68
CA TYR A 194 12.10 -16.63 -4.97
C TYR A 194 12.49 -18.04 -4.53
N MET A 195 11.60 -19.02 -4.70
CA MET A 195 11.81 -20.42 -4.33
C MET A 195 11.92 -21.30 -5.57
N ASP A 196 10.93 -21.19 -6.45
CA ASP A 196 10.84 -21.92 -7.71
C ASP A 196 10.01 -21.10 -8.71
N ARG A 197 10.66 -20.69 -9.80
CA ARG A 197 10.05 -19.79 -10.79
C ARG A 197 9.03 -20.48 -11.67
N ASP A 198 9.17 -21.78 -11.88
CA ASP A 198 8.30 -22.53 -12.78
C ASP A 198 6.90 -22.68 -12.19
N LEU A 199 6.81 -22.67 -10.85
CA LEU A 199 5.55 -22.72 -10.11
C LEU A 199 4.73 -21.43 -10.19
N LEU A 200 5.30 -20.28 -10.58
CA LEU A 200 4.55 -19.02 -10.67
C LEU A 200 3.34 -19.14 -11.61
N SER A 201 3.51 -19.88 -12.71
CA SER A 201 2.45 -20.13 -13.68
C SER A 201 1.28 -20.95 -13.11
N SER A 202 1.53 -21.73 -12.06
CA SER A 202 0.55 -22.58 -11.38
C SER A 202 -0.15 -21.88 -10.22
N THR A 203 0.35 -20.71 -9.78
CA THR A 203 -0.20 -19.95 -8.65
C THR A 203 -0.96 -18.69 -9.09
N ILE A 204 -1.25 -18.56 -10.38
CA ILE A 204 -1.96 -17.41 -10.95
C ILE A 204 -3.32 -17.80 -11.55
N SER A 205 -4.36 -17.03 -11.22
CA SER A 205 -5.64 -17.04 -11.92
C SER A 205 -5.73 -15.84 -12.87
N LYS A 206 -6.33 -16.07 -14.05
CA LYS A 206 -6.51 -15.04 -15.08
C LYS A 206 -7.96 -15.02 -15.53
N GLN A 207 -8.61 -13.87 -15.46
CA GLN A 207 -10.00 -13.70 -15.88
C GLN A 207 -10.16 -12.42 -16.72
N PRO A 208 -10.94 -12.41 -17.81
CA PRO A 208 -11.26 -11.18 -18.50
C PRO A 208 -11.99 -10.20 -17.58
N VAL A 209 -11.59 -8.92 -17.62
CA VAL A 209 -12.32 -7.87 -16.93
C VAL A 209 -13.64 -7.65 -17.67
N LYS A 210 -14.75 -7.97 -17.02
CA LYS A 210 -16.08 -7.61 -17.53
C LYS A 210 -16.25 -6.11 -17.34
N ARG A 211 -16.21 -5.35 -18.44
CA ARG A 211 -16.63 -3.95 -18.44
C ARG A 211 -18.15 -3.92 -18.25
N SER A 212 -18.62 -3.45 -17.09
CA SER A 212 -19.96 -2.86 -17.01
C SER A 212 -19.92 -1.49 -17.71
N ASP A 213 -21.05 -1.02 -18.23
CA ASP A 213 -21.15 0.25 -18.97
C ASP A 213 -20.81 1.52 -18.15
N GLU A 214 -20.39 1.36 -16.89
CA GLU A 214 -19.88 2.41 -16.00
C GLU A 214 -18.34 2.38 -15.99
N GLN A 215 -17.72 3.51 -16.35
CA GLN A 215 -16.32 3.70 -16.76
C GLN A 215 -15.21 3.44 -15.71
N HIS A 216 -15.47 2.72 -14.63
CA HIS A 216 -14.46 2.48 -13.59
C HIS A 216 -14.39 1.01 -13.16
N VAL A 217 -13.28 0.35 -13.52
CA VAL A 217 -12.91 -0.95 -12.96
C VAL A 217 -12.25 -0.68 -11.60
N TYR A 218 -13.05 -0.63 -10.54
CA TYR A 218 -12.51 -0.65 -9.19
C TYR A 218 -12.08 -2.08 -8.86
N ILE A 219 -10.82 -2.28 -8.46
CA ILE A 219 -10.40 -3.49 -7.74
C ILE A 219 -11.01 -3.42 -6.33
N ALA A 220 -12.32 -3.57 -6.23
CA ALA A 220 -13.03 -3.85 -4.99
C ALA A 220 -12.96 -5.35 -4.77
N LEU A 221 -11.82 -5.84 -4.31
CA LEU A 221 -11.64 -7.25 -3.99
C LEU A 221 -12.27 -7.54 -2.64
N ASP A 222 -13.57 -7.85 -2.65
CA ASP A 222 -14.17 -8.63 -1.58
C ASP A 222 -13.72 -10.10 -1.77
N LEU A 223 -12.48 -10.38 -1.34
CA LEU A 223 -11.81 -11.68 -1.49
C LEU A 223 -12.51 -12.81 -0.72
N HIS A 224 -13.57 -12.53 0.04
CA HIS A 224 -14.43 -13.55 0.65
C HIS A 224 -15.20 -14.40 -0.37
N ARG A 225 -15.34 -13.98 -1.64
CA ARG A 225 -16.04 -14.79 -2.66
C ARG A 225 -15.15 -15.62 -3.59
N ILE A 226 -13.83 -15.45 -3.56
CA ILE A 226 -12.91 -16.19 -4.45
C ILE A 226 -12.32 -17.44 -3.77
N VAL A 227 -12.42 -17.55 -2.44
CA VAL A 227 -12.02 -18.77 -1.71
C VAL A 227 -13.27 -19.61 -1.40
N GLY A 228 -13.95 -20.06 -2.47
CA GLY A 228 -14.95 -21.12 -2.39
C GLY A 228 -14.27 -22.46 -2.64
N ILE A 229 -13.59 -22.98 -1.61
CA ILE A 229 -13.37 -24.43 -1.43
C ILE A 229 -14.10 -24.81 -0.15
#